data_AF-M9RM67-F1
#
_entry.id   AF-M9RM67-F1
#
_cell.length_a   1.000
_cell.length_b   1.000
_cell.length_c   1.000
_cell.angle_alpha   90.00
_cell.angle_beta   90.00
_cell.angle_gamma   90.00
#
_symmetry.space_group_name_H-M   'P 1'
#
loop_
_entity.id
_entity.type
_entity.pdbx_description
1 polymer ?
#
loop_
_entity_poly.entity_id
_entity_poly.type
_entity_poly.pdbx_seq_one_letter_code
_entity_poly.pdbx_strand_id
1 'polypeptide(L)'
;MSAISFVALSHRVLHSVSMVLILVIGLAAIGLTAASAFGVTPWLTFSATFGEFTYPQAGMITQIIATIILASLFFFMPSAGRILSLERSHRNFRLSMEDVARAYHVCHTADRSGIFTMSSEFDAVRERLAYLRDHPDLDSLEPQVLEIAAQMSHQSRELADIYNVEKVARAKMFLHQRQQEAERQQQLIIEAHHALRDIRKWSQQVELEESVVASQLSQLQEQLDATLPALGYTLGN
;
A
#
# COMPACT_ATOMS: atom_id res chain seq x y z
N MET A 1 33.36 12.88 0.02
CA MET A 1 32.92 12.78 -1.41
C MET A 1 33.86 11.82 -2.14
N SER A 2 33.43 10.58 -2.40
CA SER A 2 34.33 9.52 -2.85
C SER A 2 34.65 9.60 -4.35
N ALA A 3 35.85 9.19 -4.74
CA ALA A 3 36.40 9.21 -6.10
C ALA A 3 35.48 8.60 -7.18
N ILE A 4 34.55 7.74 -6.77
CA ILE A 4 33.52 7.10 -7.62
C ILE A 4 32.59 8.15 -8.25
N SER A 5 32.28 9.24 -7.53
CA SER A 5 31.41 10.32 -8.03
C SER A 5 32.08 11.15 -9.13
N PHE A 6 33.39 11.36 -9.06
CA PHE A 6 34.15 12.15 -10.02
C PHE A 6 34.34 11.42 -11.36
N VAL A 7 34.62 10.12 -11.32
CA VAL A 7 34.73 9.27 -12.52
C VAL A 7 33.40 9.20 -13.27
N ALA A 8 32.29 9.01 -12.55
CA ALA A 8 30.96 8.96 -13.15
C ALA A 8 30.52 10.30 -13.75
N LEU A 9 30.88 11.43 -13.12
CA LEU A 9 30.62 12.76 -13.67
C LEU A 9 31.42 13.00 -14.96
N SER A 10 32.71 12.67 -14.95
CA SER A 10 33.61 12.83 -16.11
C SER A 10 33.13 12.02 -17.31
N HIS A 11 32.71 10.76 -17.09
CA HIS A 11 32.18 9.90 -18.15
C HIS A 11 30.90 10.48 -18.79
N ARG A 12 29.98 11.02 -17.99
CA ARG A 12 28.75 11.65 -18.51
C ARG A 12 29.01 12.88 -19.34
N VAL A 13 29.90 13.77 -18.86
CA VAL A 13 30.27 14.99 -19.59
C VAL A 13 30.90 14.61 -20.93
N LEU A 14 31.84 13.66 -20.93
CA LEU A 14 32.50 13.20 -22.16
C LEU A 14 31.52 12.57 -23.15
N HIS A 15 30.59 11.75 -22.67
CA HIS A 15 29.55 11.13 -23.51
C HIS A 15 28.60 12.18 -24.12
N SER A 16 28.15 13.17 -23.34
CA SER A 16 27.30 14.26 -23.84
C SER A 16 28.02 15.13 -24.87
N VAL A 17 29.29 15.46 -24.62
CA VAL A 17 30.12 16.23 -25.59
C VAL A 17 30.29 15.45 -26.89
N SER A 18 30.59 14.15 -26.81
CA SER A 18 30.72 13.28 -27.99
C SER A 18 29.44 13.24 -28.83
N MET A 19 28.28 13.10 -28.18
CA MET A 19 26.98 13.05 -28.87
C MET A 19 26.64 14.37 -29.59
N VAL A 20 26.95 15.52 -28.97
CA VAL A 20 26.80 16.84 -29.60
C VAL A 20 27.77 17.00 -30.77
N LEU A 21 29.01 16.56 -30.62
CA LEU A 21 30.01 16.63 -31.68
C LEU A 21 29.59 15.81 -32.92
N ILE A 22 29.11 14.57 -32.70
CA ILE A 22 28.59 13.71 -33.78
C ILE A 22 27.37 14.36 -34.46
N LEU A 23 26.46 14.97 -33.68
CA LEU A 23 25.32 15.72 -34.21
C LEU A 23 25.76 16.83 -35.16
N VAL A 24 26.66 17.70 -34.68
CA VAL A 24 27.11 18.88 -35.44
C VAL A 24 27.87 18.44 -36.70
N ILE A 25 28.80 17.48 -36.57
CA ILE A 25 29.60 17.01 -37.71
C ILE A 25 28.71 16.32 -38.75
N GLY A 26 27.76 15.46 -38.33
CA GLY A 26 26.88 14.78 -39.25
C GLY A 26 25.92 15.74 -39.98
N LEU A 27 25.36 16.74 -39.27
CA LEU A 27 24.50 17.75 -39.89
C LEU A 27 25.29 18.65 -40.85
N ALA A 28 26.51 19.04 -40.48
CA ALA A 28 27.41 19.79 -41.36
C ALA A 28 27.76 18.99 -42.62
N ALA A 29 28.07 17.70 -42.49
CA ALA A 29 28.37 16.82 -43.62
C ALA A 29 27.18 16.64 -44.56
N ILE A 30 25.97 16.42 -44.03
CA ILE A 30 24.74 16.35 -44.82
C ILE A 30 24.48 17.69 -45.53
N GLY A 31 24.61 18.80 -44.81
CA GLY A 31 24.42 20.15 -45.35
C GLY A 31 25.39 20.46 -46.48
N LEU A 32 26.68 20.15 -46.31
CA LEU A 32 27.71 20.33 -47.33
C LEU A 32 27.47 19.46 -48.57
N THR A 33 27.08 18.20 -48.39
CA THR A 33 26.76 17.29 -49.50
C THR A 33 25.50 17.72 -50.24
N ALA A 34 24.47 18.19 -49.52
CA ALA A 34 23.27 18.76 -50.13
C ALA A 34 23.57 20.06 -50.89
N ALA A 35 24.33 20.99 -50.30
CA ALA A 35 24.75 22.23 -50.94
C ALA A 35 25.58 21.98 -52.20
N SER A 36 26.42 20.94 -52.20
CA SER A 36 27.20 20.52 -53.36
C SER A 36 26.33 19.90 -54.45
N ALA A 37 25.28 19.15 -54.08
CA ALA A 37 24.30 18.60 -55.00
C ALA A 37 23.44 19.69 -55.68
N PHE A 38 23.10 20.75 -54.95
CA PHE A 38 22.40 21.93 -55.52
C PHE A 38 23.32 22.91 -56.26
N GLY A 39 24.63 22.62 -56.35
CA GLY A 39 25.59 23.45 -57.06
C GLY A 39 25.97 24.75 -56.35
N VAL A 40 25.66 24.87 -55.06
CA VAL A 40 25.97 26.05 -54.23
C VAL A 40 27.43 26.01 -53.77
N THR A 41 27.96 24.82 -53.46
CA THR A 41 29.36 24.61 -53.04
C THR A 41 30.07 23.62 -53.97
N PRO A 42 31.39 23.75 -54.19
CA PRO A 42 32.14 22.76 -54.95
C PRO A 42 32.22 21.43 -54.18
N TRP A 43 32.22 20.32 -54.92
CA TRP A 43 32.47 19.00 -54.37
C TRP A 43 33.91 18.87 -53.86
N LEU A 44 34.13 17.99 -52.89
CA LEU A 44 35.48 17.59 -52.49
C LEU A 44 36.23 17.04 -53.71
N THR A 45 37.45 17.53 -53.95
CA THR A 45 38.29 17.07 -55.06
C THR A 45 39.62 16.54 -54.53
N PHE A 46 39.95 15.31 -54.88
CA PHE A 46 41.28 14.75 -54.74
C PHE A 46 41.51 13.70 -55.83
N SER A 47 42.78 13.43 -56.15
CA SER A 47 43.16 12.42 -57.12
C SER A 47 43.32 11.06 -56.44
N ALA A 48 42.48 10.09 -56.79
CA ALA A 48 42.67 8.69 -56.44
C ALA A 48 43.12 7.90 -57.68
N THR A 49 44.19 7.14 -57.54
CA THR A 49 44.68 6.20 -58.54
C THR A 49 44.56 4.78 -58.03
N PHE A 50 44.11 3.87 -58.89
CA PHE A 50 44.15 2.43 -58.64
C PHE A 50 44.89 1.76 -59.80
N GLY A 51 46.18 1.47 -59.59
CA GLY A 51 47.09 1.12 -60.67
C GLY A 51 47.24 2.28 -61.67
N GLU A 52 47.06 1.99 -62.96
CA GLU A 52 47.14 2.95 -64.07
C GLU A 52 45.87 3.83 -64.23
N PHE A 53 44.77 3.48 -63.55
CA PHE A 53 43.50 4.19 -63.70
C PHE A 53 43.36 5.32 -62.68
N THR A 54 43.19 6.54 -63.18
CA THR A 54 42.80 7.72 -62.38
C THR A 54 41.28 7.82 -62.32
N TYR A 55 40.72 8.00 -61.13
CA TYR A 55 39.27 8.19 -60.94
C TYR A 55 38.96 9.69 -60.76
N PRO A 56 38.39 10.38 -61.77
CA PRO A 56 38.12 11.82 -61.68
C PRO A 56 37.06 12.18 -60.65
N GLN A 57 36.15 11.24 -60.34
CA GLN A 57 35.04 11.43 -59.41
C GLN A 57 35.34 10.91 -57.99
N ALA A 58 36.60 10.57 -57.69
CA ALA A 58 36.98 10.00 -56.40
C ALA A 58 36.53 10.86 -55.21
N GLY A 59 36.72 12.18 -55.31
CA GLY A 59 36.32 13.12 -54.26
C GLY A 59 34.81 13.15 -53.99
N MET A 60 34.00 13.16 -55.05
CA MET A 60 32.53 13.12 -54.95
C MET A 60 32.05 11.82 -54.29
N ILE A 61 32.58 10.67 -54.74
CA ILE A 61 32.22 9.36 -54.22
C ILE A 61 32.57 9.26 -52.73
N THR A 62 33.77 9.70 -52.34
CA THR A 62 34.20 9.69 -50.95
C THR A 62 33.36 10.60 -50.07
N GLN A 63 33.00 11.80 -50.55
CA GLN A 63 32.12 12.72 -49.81
C GLN A 63 30.74 12.11 -49.57
N ILE A 64 30.14 11.45 -50.57
CA ILE A 64 28.85 10.79 -50.45
C ILE A 64 28.93 9.62 -49.47
N ILE A 65 29.92 8.74 -49.60
CA ILE A 65 30.11 7.59 -48.71
C ILE A 65 30.33 8.03 -47.26
N ALA A 66 31.20 9.03 -47.05
CA ALA A 66 31.45 9.59 -45.72
C ALA A 66 30.18 10.20 -45.11
N THR A 67 29.36 10.87 -45.92
CA THR A 67 28.08 11.42 -45.48
C THR A 67 27.09 10.31 -45.10
N ILE A 68 27.01 9.23 -45.86
CA ILE A 68 26.15 8.07 -45.54
C ILE A 68 26.59 7.43 -44.22
N ILE A 69 27.90 7.25 -44.01
CA ILE A 69 28.44 6.71 -42.75
C ILE A 69 28.07 7.63 -41.59
N LEU A 70 28.31 8.93 -41.70
CA LEU A 70 27.97 9.90 -40.65
C LEU A 70 26.46 9.99 -40.39
N ALA A 71 25.64 9.93 -41.44
CA ALA A 71 24.18 9.88 -41.31
C ALA A 71 23.72 8.58 -40.64
N SER A 72 24.40 7.46 -40.87
CA SER A 72 24.08 6.18 -40.21
C SER A 72 24.23 6.25 -38.69
N LEU A 73 25.17 7.07 -38.18
CA LEU A 73 25.36 7.27 -36.74
C LEU A 73 24.13 7.91 -36.08
N PHE A 74 23.30 8.67 -36.82
CA PHE A 74 22.07 9.24 -36.29
C PHE A 74 21.02 8.21 -35.92
N PHE A 75 21.01 7.03 -36.53
CA PHE A 75 20.09 5.95 -36.13
C PHE A 75 20.39 5.41 -34.73
N PHE A 76 21.63 5.56 -34.24
CA PHE A 76 22.02 5.10 -32.90
C PHE A 76 21.72 6.13 -31.79
N MET A 77 21.50 7.39 -32.15
CA MET A 77 21.28 8.49 -31.20
C MET A 77 19.98 8.37 -30.38
N PRO A 78 18.82 7.98 -30.97
CA PRO A 78 17.59 7.75 -30.20
C PRO A 78 17.73 6.62 -29.16
N SER A 79 18.51 5.58 -29.47
CA SER A 79 18.76 4.46 -28.57
C SER A 79 19.54 4.90 -27.33
N ALA A 80 20.63 5.67 -27.53
CA ALA A 80 21.41 6.25 -26.44
C ALA A 80 20.59 7.24 -25.59
N GLY A 81 19.73 8.05 -26.24
CA GLY A 81 18.82 8.96 -25.54
C GLY A 81 17.77 8.24 -24.69
N ARG A 82 17.21 7.14 -25.20
CA ARG A 82 16.24 6.30 -24.47
C ARG A 82 16.89 5.60 -23.28
N ILE A 83 18.12 5.11 -23.41
CA ILE A 83 18.86 4.49 -22.29
C ILE A 83 19.14 5.54 -21.20
N LEU A 84 19.57 6.74 -21.58
CA LEU A 84 19.81 7.83 -20.63
C LEU A 84 18.52 8.33 -19.96
N SER A 85 17.38 8.32 -20.67
CA SER A 85 16.08 8.66 -20.08
C SER A 85 15.59 7.59 -19.11
N LEU A 86 15.88 6.31 -19.37
CA LEU A 86 15.58 5.21 -18.46
C LEU A 86 16.45 5.26 -17.20
N GLU A 87 17.75 5.56 -17.31
CA GLU A 87 18.61 5.79 -16.13
C GLU A 87 18.15 7.00 -15.31
N ARG A 88 17.66 8.07 -15.97
CA ARG A 88 17.05 9.20 -15.28
C ARG A 88 15.74 8.79 -14.63
N SER A 89 14.87 8.05 -15.32
CA SER A 89 13.59 7.58 -14.78
C SER A 89 13.79 6.69 -13.55
N HIS A 90 14.78 5.80 -13.57
CA HIS A 90 15.12 4.93 -12.44
C HIS A 90 15.76 5.70 -11.26
N ARG A 91 16.48 6.81 -11.53
CA ARG A 91 17.06 7.70 -10.50
C ARG A 91 16.07 8.77 -10.01
N ASN A 92 15.05 9.08 -10.81
CA ASN A 92 13.99 10.04 -10.51
C ASN A 92 12.80 9.39 -9.80
N PHE A 93 12.87 8.08 -9.53
CA PHE A 93 12.03 7.41 -8.54
C PHE A 93 12.51 7.74 -7.12
N ARG A 94 12.77 9.02 -6.85
CA ARG A 94 12.73 9.57 -5.51
C ARG A 94 11.31 10.10 -5.36
N LEU A 95 10.38 9.21 -5.00
CA LEU A 95 9.15 9.66 -4.36
C LEU A 95 9.58 10.54 -3.20
N SER A 96 9.47 11.86 -3.37
CA SER A 96 9.62 12.78 -2.27
C SER A 96 8.55 12.42 -1.26
N MET A 97 8.90 12.38 0.03
CA MET A 97 7.89 12.22 1.08
C MET A 97 6.81 13.30 0.96
N GLU A 98 7.14 14.46 0.38
CA GLU A 98 6.20 15.53 0.08
C GLU A 98 5.20 15.17 -1.03
N ASP A 99 5.61 14.42 -2.06
CA ASP A 99 4.71 13.96 -3.12
C ASP A 99 3.80 12.82 -2.64
N VAL A 100 4.36 11.92 -1.82
CA VAL A 100 3.59 10.88 -1.12
C VAL A 100 2.62 11.51 -0.13
N ALA A 101 3.08 12.48 0.66
CA ALA A 101 2.26 13.21 1.63
C ALA A 101 1.19 14.02 0.92
N ARG A 102 1.49 14.69 -0.20
CA ARG A 102 0.51 15.43 -0.99
C ARG A 102 -0.54 14.51 -1.61
N ALA A 103 -0.14 13.40 -2.20
CA ALA A 103 -1.07 12.42 -2.75
C ALA A 103 -1.92 11.75 -1.65
N TYR A 104 -1.29 11.40 -0.52
CA TYR A 104 -1.97 10.85 0.66
C TYR A 104 -2.94 11.88 1.25
N HIS A 105 -2.51 13.14 1.37
CA HIS A 105 -3.27 14.25 1.91
C HIS A 105 -4.44 14.60 1.01
N VAL A 106 -4.28 14.61 -0.33
CA VAL A 106 -5.37 14.83 -1.29
C VAL A 106 -6.40 13.69 -1.24
N CYS A 107 -5.95 12.44 -1.15
CA CYS A 107 -6.84 11.29 -1.01
C CYS A 107 -7.53 11.22 0.35
N HIS A 108 -6.93 11.76 1.42
CA HIS A 108 -7.46 11.70 2.80
C HIS A 108 -8.08 13.01 3.31
N THR A 109 -7.88 14.17 2.66
CA THR A 109 -8.61 15.42 2.96
C THR A 109 -10.07 15.33 2.62
N ALA A 110 -10.40 14.52 1.62
CA ALA A 110 -11.78 14.21 1.31
C ALA A 110 -12.44 13.35 2.41
N ASP A 111 -11.64 12.69 3.27
CA ASP A 111 -12.11 11.62 4.15
C ASP A 111 -11.96 11.93 5.67
N ARG A 112 -11.08 12.86 6.09
CA ARG A 112 -10.81 13.10 7.52
C ARG A 112 -10.59 14.57 7.88
N SER A 113 -11.67 15.26 8.23
CA SER A 113 -11.67 16.63 8.77
C SER A 113 -11.46 16.75 10.29
N GLY A 114 -10.98 15.72 10.99
CA GLY A 114 -11.03 15.71 12.47
C GLY A 114 -9.90 15.05 13.26
N ILE A 115 -8.80 14.59 12.67
CA ILE A 115 -7.84 13.70 13.40
C ILE A 115 -6.36 14.04 13.13
N PHE A 116 -5.93 15.29 13.29
CA PHE A 116 -4.49 15.60 13.33
C PHE A 116 -4.13 16.67 14.35
N THR A 117 -4.00 16.26 15.61
CA THR A 117 -3.26 17.00 16.65
C THR A 117 -1.88 16.39 16.94
N MET A 118 -1.40 15.45 16.10
CA MET A 118 -0.12 14.74 16.30
C MET A 118 0.98 15.09 15.28
N SER A 119 0.70 15.96 14.29
CA SER A 119 1.70 16.33 13.27
C SER A 119 2.75 17.34 13.78
N SER A 120 2.38 18.19 14.75
CA SER A 120 3.28 19.21 15.32
C SER A 120 4.46 18.62 16.08
N GLU A 121 4.26 17.47 16.74
CA GLU A 121 5.30 16.79 17.53
C GLU A 121 6.37 16.15 16.62
N PHE A 122 5.96 15.63 15.46
CA PHE A 122 6.90 15.04 14.49
C PHE A 122 7.76 16.08 13.80
N ASP A 123 7.18 17.23 13.44
CA ASP A 123 7.94 18.34 12.85
C ASP A 123 8.90 18.95 13.87
N ALA A 124 8.49 19.08 15.13
CA ALA A 124 9.37 19.55 16.21
C ALA A 124 10.57 18.62 16.46
N VAL A 125 10.38 17.30 16.37
CA VAL A 125 11.48 16.32 16.48
C VAL A 125 12.40 16.36 15.26
N ARG A 126 11.84 16.53 14.05
CA ARG A 126 12.62 16.66 12.80
C ARG A 126 13.46 17.93 12.77
N GLU A 127 12.92 19.05 13.23
CA GLU A 127 13.64 20.32 13.35
C GLU A 127 14.79 20.21 14.35
N ARG A 128 14.57 19.52 15.49
CA ARG A 128 15.63 19.20 16.46
C ARG A 128 16.73 18.32 15.88
N LEU A 129 16.38 17.31 15.09
CA LEU A 129 17.34 16.42 14.44
C LEU A 129 18.15 17.14 13.35
N ALA A 130 17.53 18.05 12.60
CA ALA A 130 18.23 18.90 11.65
C ALA A 130 19.21 19.86 12.34
N TYR A 131 18.81 20.45 13.47
CA TYR A 131 19.67 21.30 14.30
C TYR A 131 20.86 20.52 14.89
N LEU A 132 20.65 19.28 15.32
CA LEU A 132 21.72 18.42 15.85
C LEU A 132 22.68 17.90 14.77
N ARG A 133 22.20 17.69 13.54
CA ARG A 133 23.03 17.27 12.40
C ARG A 133 24.02 18.35 11.97
N ASP A 134 23.63 19.62 12.03
CA ASP A 134 24.46 20.73 11.57
C ASP A 134 25.35 21.30 12.71
N HIS A 135 25.43 20.60 13.86
CA HIS A 135 26.20 21.01 15.03
C HIS A 135 27.65 20.49 14.98
N PRO A 136 28.66 21.37 15.17
CA PRO A 136 30.07 21.07 14.85
C PRO A 136 30.74 20.00 15.73
N ASP A 137 30.15 19.63 16.86
CA ASP A 137 30.69 18.62 17.79
C ASP A 137 30.07 17.20 17.61
N LEU A 138 29.14 17.01 16.66
CA LEU A 138 28.42 15.75 16.44
C LEU A 138 28.83 14.96 15.19
N ASP A 139 29.91 15.35 14.51
CA ASP A 139 30.43 14.71 13.28
C ASP A 139 30.75 13.20 13.49
N SER A 140 30.93 12.75 14.74
CA SER A 140 31.15 11.34 15.11
C SER A 140 29.90 10.56 15.55
N LEU A 141 28.74 11.21 15.67
CA LEU A 141 27.49 10.64 16.19
C LEU A 141 26.41 10.44 15.11
N GLU A 142 26.68 10.86 13.88
CA GLU A 142 25.77 10.82 12.73
C GLU A 142 25.04 9.45 12.56
N PRO A 143 25.73 8.29 12.66
CA PRO A 143 25.07 7.00 12.49
C PRO A 143 24.11 6.64 13.63
N GLN A 144 24.48 6.92 14.89
CA GLN A 144 23.70 6.51 16.07
C GLN A 144 22.45 7.37 16.27
N VAL A 145 22.54 8.67 15.97
CA VAL A 145 21.37 9.57 16.04
C VAL A 145 20.37 9.24 14.93
N LEU A 146 20.84 8.92 13.72
CA LEU A 146 19.98 8.46 12.63
C LEU A 146 19.34 7.09 12.93
N GLU A 147 20.07 6.19 13.59
CA GLU A 147 19.56 4.88 14.00
C GLU A 147 18.46 4.99 15.08
N ILE A 148 18.67 5.83 16.10
CA ILE A 148 17.64 6.09 17.12
C ILE A 148 16.41 6.78 16.50
N ALA A 149 16.60 7.75 15.60
CA ALA A 149 15.50 8.39 14.89
C ALA A 149 14.73 7.40 13.99
N ALA A 150 15.44 6.47 13.34
CA ALA A 150 14.83 5.40 12.56
C ALA A 150 14.05 4.41 13.44
N GLN A 151 14.60 4.03 14.60
CA GLN A 151 13.92 3.16 15.57
C GLN A 151 12.67 3.82 16.16
N MET A 152 12.73 5.10 16.51
CA MET A 152 11.57 5.88 16.99
C MET A 152 10.51 6.07 15.90
N SER A 153 10.92 6.28 14.64
CA SER A 153 10.02 6.31 13.49
C SER A 153 9.33 4.96 13.26
N HIS A 154 10.05 3.84 13.46
CA HIS A 154 9.48 2.50 13.36
C HIS A 154 8.48 2.22 14.48
N GLN A 155 8.85 2.45 15.74
CA GLN A 155 7.95 2.24 16.89
C GLN A 155 6.71 3.15 16.84
N SER A 156 6.87 4.40 16.39
CA SER A 156 5.73 5.31 16.26
C SER A 156 4.79 4.89 15.12
N ARG A 157 5.33 4.30 14.05
CA ARG A 157 4.54 3.72 12.96
C ARG A 157 3.79 2.48 13.42
N GLU A 158 4.45 1.60 14.16
CA GLU A 158 3.82 0.42 14.76
C GLU A 158 2.70 0.82 15.73
N LEU A 159 2.93 1.82 16.58
CA LEU A 159 1.91 2.39 17.47
C LEU A 159 0.75 3.03 16.68
N ALA A 160 1.05 3.77 15.60
CA ALA A 160 0.00 4.35 14.74
C ALA A 160 -0.82 3.27 14.02
N ASP A 161 -0.21 2.15 13.65
CA ASP A 161 -0.90 1.01 13.04
C ASP A 161 -1.74 0.22 14.05
N ILE A 162 -1.25 0.04 15.29
CA ILE A 162 -1.98 -0.63 16.39
C ILE A 162 -3.15 0.26 16.85
N TYR A 163 -2.90 1.54 17.09
CA TYR A 163 -3.87 2.53 17.57
C TYR A 163 -4.52 3.34 16.45
N ASN A 164 -4.54 2.79 15.23
CA ASN A 164 -5.30 3.40 14.13
C ASN A 164 -6.74 3.60 14.63
N VAL A 165 -7.22 4.85 14.53
CA VAL A 165 -8.54 5.26 15.03
C VAL A 165 -9.65 4.35 14.52
N GLU A 166 -9.52 3.84 13.29
CA GLU A 166 -10.46 2.89 12.70
C GLU A 166 -10.48 1.53 13.44
N LYS A 167 -9.31 1.00 13.81
CA LYS A 167 -9.19 -0.25 14.59
C LYS A 167 -9.76 -0.07 16.00
N VAL A 168 -9.45 1.06 16.65
CA VAL A 168 -9.97 1.39 17.98
C VAL A 168 -11.49 1.59 17.94
N ALA A 169 -12.01 2.28 16.93
CA ALA A 169 -13.45 2.46 16.74
C ALA A 169 -14.16 1.12 16.53
N ARG A 170 -13.61 0.22 15.70
CA ARG A 170 -14.13 -1.15 15.54
C ARG A 170 -14.12 -1.93 16.84
N ALA A 171 -13.03 -1.87 17.61
CA ALA A 171 -12.95 -2.54 18.90
C ALA A 171 -14.02 -2.02 19.89
N LYS A 172 -14.24 -0.70 19.94
CA LYS A 172 -15.30 -0.09 20.76
C LYS A 172 -16.70 -0.52 20.32
N MET A 173 -16.97 -0.55 19.01
CA MET A 173 -18.25 -1.03 18.48
C MET A 173 -18.50 -2.50 18.84
N PHE A 174 -17.48 -3.35 18.71
CA PHE A 174 -17.58 -4.76 19.09
C PHE A 174 -17.89 -4.92 20.58
N LEU A 175 -17.21 -4.18 21.46
CA LEU A 175 -17.48 -4.20 22.90
C LEU A 175 -18.89 -3.72 23.23
N HIS A 176 -19.37 -2.67 22.57
CA HIS A 176 -20.74 -2.19 22.76
C HIS A 176 -21.78 -3.23 22.31
N GLN A 177 -21.55 -3.89 21.17
CA GLN A 177 -22.40 -4.99 20.71
C GLN A 177 -22.39 -6.19 21.67
N ARG A 178 -21.24 -6.52 22.26
CA ARG A 178 -21.14 -7.58 23.28
C ARG A 178 -21.85 -7.21 24.58
N GLN A 179 -21.81 -5.94 24.98
CA GLN A 179 -22.57 -5.47 26.13
C GLN A 179 -24.08 -5.59 25.90
N GLN A 180 -24.58 -5.12 24.76
CA GLN A 180 -26.00 -5.26 24.40
C GLN A 180 -26.43 -6.74 24.32
N GLU A 181 -25.56 -7.62 23.82
CA GLU A 181 -25.83 -9.05 23.82
C GLU A 181 -25.93 -9.62 25.24
N ALA A 182 -25.01 -9.26 26.13
CA ALA A 182 -25.02 -9.71 27.51
C ALA A 182 -26.29 -9.25 28.25
N GLU A 183 -26.75 -8.02 28.01
CA GLU A 183 -28.00 -7.50 28.56
C GLU A 183 -29.22 -8.28 28.06
N ARG A 184 -29.28 -8.61 26.76
CA ARG A 184 -30.33 -9.48 26.21
C ARG A 184 -30.32 -10.87 26.82
N GLN A 185 -29.14 -11.47 26.98
CA GLN A 185 -29.01 -12.79 27.60
C GLN A 185 -29.47 -12.77 29.06
N GLN A 186 -29.12 -11.73 29.81
CA GLN A 186 -29.59 -11.55 31.18
C GLN A 186 -31.11 -11.47 31.26
N GLN A 187 -31.74 -10.74 30.34
CA GLN A 187 -33.20 -10.65 30.27
C GLN A 187 -33.85 -12.02 30.00
N LEU A 188 -33.32 -12.79 29.04
CA LEU A 188 -33.80 -14.14 28.75
C LEU A 188 -33.66 -15.09 29.95
N ILE A 189 -32.57 -14.98 30.72
CA ILE A 189 -32.37 -15.78 31.93
C ILE A 189 -33.43 -15.44 32.99
N ILE A 190 -33.74 -14.15 33.17
CA ILE A 190 -34.78 -13.71 34.11
C ILE A 190 -36.14 -14.29 33.70
N GLU A 191 -36.50 -14.20 32.42
CA GLU A 191 -37.75 -14.76 31.89
C GLU A 191 -37.82 -16.28 32.07
N ALA A 192 -36.73 -17.00 31.79
CA ALA A 192 -36.64 -18.44 32.03
C ALA A 192 -36.82 -18.80 33.52
N HIS A 193 -36.26 -18.02 34.44
CA HIS A 193 -36.47 -18.21 35.88
C HIS A 193 -37.90 -17.94 36.34
N HIS A 194 -38.61 -17.00 35.70
CA HIS A 194 -40.05 -16.81 35.94
C HIS A 194 -40.85 -18.01 35.46
N ALA A 195 -40.64 -18.45 34.22
CA ALA A 195 -41.31 -19.63 33.66
C ALA A 195 -41.07 -20.89 34.51
N LEU A 196 -39.84 -21.12 34.98
CA LEU A 196 -39.53 -22.27 35.83
C LEU A 196 -40.27 -22.22 37.18
N ARG A 197 -40.41 -21.03 37.78
CA ARG A 197 -41.19 -20.86 39.02
C ARG A 197 -42.66 -21.16 38.80
N ASP A 198 -43.23 -20.71 37.68
CA ASP A 198 -44.63 -20.95 37.34
C ASP A 198 -44.89 -22.45 37.09
N ILE A 199 -44.00 -23.11 36.32
CA ILE A 199 -44.07 -24.56 36.10
C ILE A 199 -44.01 -25.32 37.43
N ARG A 200 -43.12 -24.93 38.35
CA ARG A 200 -43.02 -25.56 39.67
C ARG A 200 -44.31 -25.40 40.48
N LYS A 201 -44.91 -24.21 40.44
CA LYS A 201 -46.19 -23.95 41.13
C LYS A 201 -47.32 -24.79 40.54
N TRP A 202 -47.42 -24.87 39.21
CA TRP A 202 -48.42 -25.72 38.55
C TRP A 202 -48.21 -27.20 38.87
N SER A 203 -46.97 -27.68 38.86
CA SER A 203 -46.67 -29.07 39.24
C SER A 203 -47.14 -29.40 40.65
N GLN A 204 -46.90 -28.51 41.62
CA GLN A 204 -47.36 -28.69 43.00
C GLN A 204 -48.89 -28.67 43.10
N GLN A 205 -49.55 -27.80 42.33
CA GLN A 205 -51.00 -27.74 42.32
C GLN A 205 -51.62 -29.02 41.73
N VAL A 206 -51.07 -29.52 40.63
CA VAL A 206 -51.52 -30.78 40.01
C VAL A 206 -51.33 -31.94 40.97
N GLU A 207 -50.19 -32.04 41.66
CA GLU A 207 -49.94 -33.10 42.65
C GLU A 207 -50.96 -33.07 43.81
N LEU A 208 -51.32 -31.88 44.29
CA LEU A 208 -52.37 -31.72 45.30
C LEU A 208 -53.74 -32.14 44.76
N GLU A 209 -54.11 -31.70 43.56
CA GLU A 209 -55.39 -32.06 42.91
C GLU A 209 -55.49 -33.57 42.70
N GLU A 210 -54.41 -34.22 42.23
CA GLU A 210 -54.32 -35.67 42.09
C GLU A 210 -54.49 -36.40 43.44
N SER A 211 -53.88 -35.90 44.52
CA SER A 211 -54.03 -36.47 45.86
C SER A 211 -55.48 -36.39 46.37
N VAL A 212 -56.18 -35.29 46.08
CA VAL A 212 -57.60 -35.10 46.45
C VAL A 212 -58.47 -36.06 45.65
N VAL A 213 -58.25 -36.18 44.34
CA VAL A 213 -58.99 -37.11 43.47
C VAL A 213 -58.78 -38.56 43.92
N ALA A 214 -57.54 -38.96 44.25
CA ALA A 214 -57.25 -40.28 44.77
C ALA A 214 -58.00 -40.57 46.08
N SER A 215 -58.05 -39.60 47.00
CA SER A 215 -58.80 -39.73 48.25
C SER A 215 -60.31 -39.83 48.01
N GLN A 216 -60.87 -39.06 47.09
CA GLN A 216 -62.30 -39.12 46.74
C GLN A 216 -62.67 -40.46 46.10
N LEU A 217 -61.83 -40.99 45.21
CA LEU A 217 -62.03 -42.32 44.61
C LEU A 217 -62.00 -43.42 45.67
N SER A 218 -61.05 -43.36 46.61
CA SER A 218 -60.97 -44.31 47.72
C SER A 218 -62.24 -44.27 48.59
N GLN A 219 -62.75 -43.08 48.90
CA GLN A 219 -63.98 -42.92 49.68
C GLN A 219 -65.21 -43.43 48.92
N LEU A 220 -65.32 -43.15 47.62
CA LEU A 220 -66.40 -43.65 46.78
C LEU A 220 -66.37 -45.18 46.69
N GLN A 221 -65.18 -45.78 46.59
CA GLN A 221 -65.01 -47.23 46.61
C GLN A 221 -65.45 -47.81 47.97
N GLU A 222 -65.02 -47.23 49.08
CA GLU A 222 -65.43 -47.66 50.43
C GLU A 222 -66.96 -47.53 50.63
N GLN A 223 -67.57 -46.44 50.17
CA GLN A 223 -69.03 -46.26 50.20
C GLN A 223 -69.77 -47.28 49.33
N LEU A 224 -69.23 -47.61 48.16
CA LEU A 224 -69.77 -48.62 47.28
C LEU A 224 -69.67 -50.02 47.92
N ASP A 225 -68.51 -50.37 48.48
CA ASP A 225 -68.28 -51.61 49.22
C ASP A 225 -69.20 -51.74 50.45
N ALA A 226 -69.51 -50.65 51.14
CA ALA A 226 -70.43 -50.66 52.26
C ALA A 226 -71.91 -50.86 51.84
N THR A 227 -72.28 -50.41 50.64
CA THR A 227 -73.69 -50.44 50.16
C THR A 227 -74.03 -51.72 49.37
N LEU A 228 -73.08 -52.30 48.64
CA LEU A 228 -73.29 -53.50 47.83
C LEU A 228 -73.79 -54.73 48.60
N PRO A 229 -73.30 -55.05 49.81
CA PRO A 229 -73.78 -56.19 50.60
C PRO A 229 -75.28 -56.09 50.91
N ALA A 230 -75.80 -54.88 51.13
CA ALA A 230 -77.23 -54.65 51.37
C ALA A 230 -78.11 -54.94 50.13
N LEU A 231 -77.51 -54.94 48.94
CA LEU A 231 -78.15 -55.24 47.67
C LEU A 231 -77.92 -56.69 47.20
N GLY A 232 -77.21 -57.51 48.00
CA GLY A 232 -76.91 -58.91 47.67
C GLY A 232 -75.73 -59.11 46.70
N TYR A 233 -74.91 -58.08 46.48
CA TYR A 233 -73.74 -58.12 45.62
C TYR A 233 -72.45 -57.93 46.46
N THR A 234 -71.35 -58.54 46.03
CA THR A 234 -70.01 -58.29 46.59
C THR A 234 -69.07 -57.88 45.47
N LEU A 235 -68.28 -56.82 45.67
CA LEU A 235 -67.18 -56.47 44.75
C LEU A 235 -66.15 -57.61 44.79
N GLY A 236 -66.01 -58.30 43.67
CA GLY A 236 -65.01 -59.37 43.52
C GLY A 236 -63.61 -58.79 43.52
N ASN A 237 -62.68 -59.46 44.21
CA ASN A 237 -61.24 -59.15 44.24
C ASN A 237 -60.65 -58.90 42.85
#